data_AF-A0A495FCA5-F1
#
_entry.id   AF-A0A495FCA5-F1
#
_cell.length_a   1.000
_cell.length_b   1.000
_cell.length_c   1.000
_cell.angle_alpha   90.00
_cell.angle_beta   90.00
_cell.angle_gamma   90.00
#
_symmetry.space_group_name_H-M   'P 1'
#
loop_
_entity.id
_entity.type
_entity.pdbx_description
1 polymer ?
#
loop_
_entity_poly.entity_id
_entity_poly.type
_entity_poly.pdbx_seq_one_letter_code
_entity_poly.pdbx_strand_id
1 'polypeptide(L)'
;MNRWTPISRDELEGLLADQLAKCLQEHAEQFARLRVPFRTASVMRGGVNESVFIVAQLGQVAIYYEDVEEGFNVSEVASDGSLITPGFEQWTITDAIQHLLALPHDRVRSEPATARR
;
A
#
# COMPACT_ATOMS: atom_id res chain seq x y z
N MET A 1 5.80 29.78 2.27
CA MET A 1 4.82 28.74 1.91
C MET A 1 5.59 27.64 1.21
N ASN A 2 5.83 26.51 1.88
CA ASN A 2 6.47 25.37 1.19
C ASN A 2 5.48 24.82 0.19
N ARG A 3 5.90 24.69 -1.07
CA ARG A 3 5.13 24.03 -2.11
C ARG A 3 5.13 22.54 -1.75
N TRP A 4 3.95 21.95 -1.60
CA TRP A 4 3.84 20.49 -1.48
C TRP A 4 4.49 19.85 -2.71
N THR A 5 5.34 18.86 -2.48
CA THR A 5 6.01 18.07 -3.52
C THR A 5 5.75 16.61 -3.23
N PRO A 6 5.41 15.80 -4.26
CA PRO A 6 5.22 14.37 -4.07
C PRO A 6 6.45 13.72 -3.44
N ILE A 7 6.24 12.72 -2.59
CA ILE A 7 7.34 12.01 -1.94
C ILE A 7 8.19 11.30 -3.00
N SER A 8 9.52 11.39 -2.88
CA SER A 8 10.41 10.60 -3.72
C SER A 8 10.55 9.17 -3.20
N ARG A 9 11.06 8.29 -4.07
CA ARG A 9 11.34 6.89 -3.70
C ARG A 9 12.29 6.79 -2.51
N ASP A 10 13.36 7.60 -2.50
CA ASP A 10 14.39 7.58 -1.46
C ASP A 10 13.85 8.12 -0.13
N GLU A 11 13.03 9.18 -0.18
CA GLU A 11 12.34 9.71 1.01
C GLU A 11 11.37 8.68 1.59
N LEU A 12 10.61 7.98 0.75
CA LEU A 12 9.72 6.91 1.19
C LEU A 12 10.50 5.73 1.80
N GLU A 13 11.66 5.39 1.26
CA GLU A 13 12.52 4.36 1.83
C GLU A 13 13.02 4.74 3.23
N GLY A 14 13.45 5.99 3.40
CA GLY A 14 13.83 6.54 4.70
C GLY A 14 12.67 6.53 5.69
N LEU A 15 11.49 7.01 5.29
CA LEU A 15 10.28 7.03 6.12
C LEU A 15 9.89 5.62 6.57
N LEU A 16 9.93 4.64 5.67
CA LEU A 16 9.65 3.24 6.02
C LEU A 16 10.69 2.69 6.99
N ALA A 17 11.98 2.95 6.76
CA ALA A 17 13.04 2.51 7.67
C ALA A 17 12.84 3.09 9.08
N ASP A 18 12.51 4.38 9.19
CA ASP A 18 12.28 5.05 10.46
C ASP A 18 11.04 4.53 11.20
N GLN A 19 9.96 4.23 10.48
CA GLN A 19 8.75 3.65 11.09
C GLN A 19 8.99 2.19 11.50
N LEU A 20 9.65 1.39 10.66
CA LEU A 20 9.97 -0.01 10.96
C LEU A 20 10.96 -0.16 12.12
N ALA A 21 11.90 0.77 12.28
CA ALA A 21 12.81 0.80 13.43
C ALA A 21 12.09 1.01 14.77
N LYS A 22 10.89 1.59 14.75
CA LYS A 22 10.03 1.79 15.92
C LYS A 22 9.04 0.64 16.13
N CYS A 23 8.97 -0.30 15.19
CA CYS A 23 8.06 -1.45 15.27
C CYS A 23 8.60 -2.53 16.21
N LEU A 24 7.69 -3.36 16.72
CA LEU A 24 8.06 -4.67 17.27
C LEU A 24 8.72 -5.50 16.17
N GLN A 25 9.72 -6.31 16.55
CA GLN A 25 10.47 -7.16 15.62
C GLN A 25 9.54 -8.03 14.77
N GLU A 26 8.49 -8.59 15.37
CA GLU A 26 7.51 -9.42 14.67
C GLU A 26 6.84 -8.67 13.51
N HIS A 27 6.43 -7.41 13.71
CA HIS A 27 5.80 -6.61 12.64
C HIS A 27 6.78 -6.27 11.51
N ALA A 28 8.04 -5.98 11.84
CA ALA A 28 9.07 -5.74 10.84
C ALA A 28 9.36 -7.00 10.01
N GLU A 29 9.39 -8.18 10.64
CA GLU A 29 9.53 -9.47 9.96
C GLU A 29 8.32 -9.79 9.07
N GLN A 30 7.10 -9.50 9.53
CA GLN A 30 5.91 -9.64 8.69
C GLN A 30 5.98 -8.72 7.48
N PHE A 31 6.33 -7.43 7.67
CA PHE A 31 6.50 -6.50 6.57
C PHE A 31 7.53 -6.99 5.55
N ALA A 32 8.67 -7.50 6.00
CA ALA A 32 9.71 -8.02 5.12
C ALA A 32 9.22 -9.15 4.18
N ARG A 33 8.26 -9.96 4.64
CA ARG A 33 7.63 -11.02 3.82
C ARG A 33 6.62 -10.48 2.80
N LEU A 34 6.02 -9.34 3.09
CA LEU A 34 4.98 -8.70 2.28
C LEU A 34 5.55 -7.63 1.34
N ARG A 35 6.76 -7.14 1.61
CA ARG A 35 7.39 -6.04 0.88
C ARG A 35 7.53 -6.41 -0.60
N VAL A 36 7.16 -5.46 -1.44
CA VAL A 36 7.40 -5.51 -2.89
C VAL A 36 8.35 -4.36 -3.27
N PRO A 37 9.07 -4.45 -4.41
CA PRO A 37 9.75 -3.30 -4.95
C PRO A 37 8.77 -2.13 -5.10
N PHE A 38 9.17 -0.93 -4.68
CA PHE A 38 8.30 0.24 -4.81
C PHE A 38 7.90 0.43 -6.26
N ARG A 39 6.59 0.42 -6.47
CA ARG A 39 5.97 0.66 -7.77
C ARG A 39 4.87 1.67 -7.59
N THR A 40 4.68 2.51 -8.59
CA THR A 40 3.54 3.42 -8.61
C THR A 40 2.28 2.66 -9.01
N ALA A 41 1.15 3.07 -8.46
CA ALA A 41 -0.17 2.64 -8.86
C ALA A 41 -1.07 3.86 -9.01
N SER A 42 -1.98 3.81 -9.97
CA SER A 42 -3.01 4.81 -10.16
C SER A 42 -4.15 4.62 -9.16
N VAL A 43 -4.65 5.70 -8.59
CA VAL A 43 -5.83 5.71 -7.73
C VAL A 43 -6.77 6.84 -8.16
N MET A 44 -8.07 6.54 -8.24
CA MET A 44 -9.07 7.54 -8.62
C MET A 44 -9.66 8.21 -7.39
N ARG A 45 -9.47 9.52 -7.25
CA ARG A 45 -10.01 10.33 -6.16
C ARG A 45 -10.72 11.55 -6.71
N GLY A 46 -12.01 11.71 -6.39
CA GLY A 46 -12.79 12.86 -6.84
C GLY A 46 -12.84 13.05 -8.37
N GLY A 47 -12.69 11.97 -9.14
CA GLY A 47 -12.63 12.02 -10.61
C GLY A 47 -11.26 12.38 -11.20
N VAL A 48 -10.24 12.56 -10.35
CA VAL A 48 -8.84 12.76 -10.75
C VAL A 48 -8.08 11.46 -10.56
N ASN A 49 -7.21 11.15 -11.52
CA ASN A 49 -6.31 10.02 -11.42
C ASN A 49 -4.98 10.49 -10.81
N GLU A 50 -4.64 9.96 -9.65
CA GLU A 50 -3.42 10.28 -8.89
C GLU A 50 -2.50 9.06 -8.85
N SER A 51 -1.21 9.27 -8.59
CA SER A 51 -0.22 8.20 -8.51
C SER A 51 0.34 8.10 -7.10
N VAL A 52 0.27 6.90 -6.53
CA VAL A 52 0.77 6.59 -5.18
C VAL A 52 1.77 5.44 -5.23
N PHE A 53 2.59 5.31 -4.19
CA PHE A 53 3.55 4.20 -4.09
C PHE A 53 2.97 3.01 -3.34
N ILE A 54 3.01 1.82 -3.95
CA ILE A 54 2.78 0.56 -3.25
C ILE A 54 4.08 0.09 -2.62
N VAL A 55 3.99 -0.32 -1.35
CA VAL A 55 5.15 -0.70 -0.52
C VAL A 55 5.13 -2.16 -0.07
N ALA A 56 3.94 -2.76 0.02
CA ALA A 56 3.75 -4.17 0.35
C ALA A 56 2.47 -4.71 -0.29
N GLN A 57 2.40 -6.02 -0.50
CA GLN A 57 1.23 -6.65 -1.12
C GLN A 57 1.04 -8.08 -0.60
N LEU A 58 -0.22 -8.45 -0.37
CA LEU A 58 -0.68 -9.78 -0.03
C LEU A 58 -1.84 -10.17 -0.95
N GLY A 59 -1.59 -11.06 -1.91
CA GLY A 59 -2.60 -11.40 -2.93
C GLY A 59 -2.93 -10.20 -3.81
N GLN A 60 -4.23 -9.85 -3.91
CA GLN A 60 -4.67 -8.63 -4.60
C GLN A 60 -4.77 -7.42 -3.67
N VAL A 61 -4.38 -7.51 -2.40
CA VAL A 61 -4.47 -6.37 -1.49
C VAL A 61 -3.09 -5.77 -1.28
N ALA A 62 -2.96 -4.45 -1.43
CA ALA A 62 -1.71 -3.72 -1.29
C ALA A 62 -1.78 -2.68 -0.18
N ILE A 63 -0.64 -2.49 0.49
CA ILE A 63 -0.37 -1.29 1.29
C ILE A 63 0.26 -0.26 0.35
N TYR A 64 -0.29 0.95 0.36
CA TYR A 64 0.26 2.08 -0.38
C TYR A 64 0.43 3.30 0.53
N TYR A 65 1.33 4.20 0.12
CA TYR A 65 1.57 5.46 0.81
C TYR A 65 0.91 6.61 0.07
N GLU A 66 0.23 7.45 0.84
CA GLU A 66 -0.40 8.70 0.40
C GLU A 66 0.44 9.87 0.91
N ASP A 67 0.92 10.71 0.00
CA ASP A 67 1.84 11.82 0.29
C ASP A 67 1.14 13.17 0.49
N VAL A 68 -0.16 13.28 0.20
CA VAL A 68 -0.98 14.46 0.54
C VAL A 68 -1.35 14.46 2.01
N GLU A 69 -1.87 13.35 2.51
CA GLU A 69 -2.27 13.17 3.91
C GLU A 69 -1.19 12.51 4.78
N GLU A 70 -0.05 12.16 4.17
CA GLU A 70 1.13 11.58 4.81
C GLU A 70 0.85 10.32 5.64
N GLY A 71 0.37 9.25 5.00
CA GLY A 71 0.06 8.00 5.71
C GLY A 71 -0.08 6.78 4.81
N PHE A 72 -0.19 5.61 5.44
CA PHE A 72 -0.42 4.35 4.74
C PHE A 72 -1.90 4.00 4.68
N ASN A 73 -2.29 3.34 3.61
CA ASN A 73 -3.65 2.85 3.41
C ASN A 73 -3.60 1.48 2.76
N VAL A 74 -4.73 0.76 2.81
CA VAL A 74 -4.85 -0.59 2.24
C VAL A 74 -5.95 -0.58 1.18
N SER A 75 -5.67 -1.15 0.01
CA SER A 75 -6.65 -1.26 -1.06
C SER A 75 -6.42 -2.48 -1.93
N GLU A 76 -7.50 -2.96 -2.54
CA GLU A 76 -7.42 -3.99 -3.58
C GLU A 76 -6.77 -3.41 -4.85
N VAL A 77 -6.00 -4.24 -5.53
CA VAL A 77 -5.28 -3.94 -6.75
C VAL A 77 -6.02 -4.63 -7.90
N ALA A 78 -6.53 -3.84 -8.83
CA ALA A 78 -7.18 -4.33 -10.03
C ALA A 78 -6.19 -5.06 -10.96
N SER A 79 -6.72 -5.76 -11.95
CA SER A 79 -5.91 -6.53 -12.91
C SER A 79 -4.98 -5.66 -13.77
N ASP A 80 -5.28 -4.36 -13.92
CA ASP A 80 -4.43 -3.38 -14.60
C ASP A 80 -3.37 -2.75 -13.68
N GLY A 81 -3.35 -3.12 -12.40
CA GLY A 81 -2.42 -2.62 -11.39
C GLY A 81 -2.87 -1.35 -10.64
N SER A 82 -4.06 -0.81 -10.96
CA SER A 82 -4.67 0.34 -10.26
C SER A 82 -5.23 -0.05 -8.90
N LEU A 83 -5.35 0.92 -7.99
CA LEU A 83 -6.03 0.73 -6.71
C LEU A 83 -7.53 0.93 -6.90
N ILE A 84 -8.34 -0.02 -6.41
CA ILE A 84 -9.79 -0.05 -6.60
C ILE A 84 -10.47 1.05 -5.78
N THR A 85 -10.07 1.22 -4.52
CA THR A 85 -10.70 2.17 -3.59
C THR A 85 -9.64 3.04 -2.92
N PRO A 86 -9.75 4.38 -2.95
CA PRO A 86 -8.90 5.22 -2.12
C PRO A 86 -9.27 5.02 -0.64
N GLY A 87 -8.25 4.84 0.19
CA GLY A 87 -8.34 4.90 1.65
C GLY A 87 -8.26 6.33 2.19
N PHE A 88 -8.64 6.45 3.45
CA PHE A 88 -8.70 7.69 4.25
C PHE A 88 -8.15 7.47 5.66
N GLU A 89 -7.47 6.37 5.89
CA GLU A 89 -7.09 5.90 7.21
C GLU A 89 -5.82 6.54 7.75
N GLN A 90 -4.90 6.92 6.86
CA GLN A 90 -3.65 7.63 7.20
C GLN A 90 -2.84 6.88 8.26
N TRP A 91 -2.77 5.56 8.12
CA TRP A 91 -2.17 4.68 9.11
C TRP A 91 -0.66 4.80 9.21
N THR A 92 -0.13 4.37 10.34
CA THR A 92 1.29 3.99 10.41
C THR A 92 1.51 2.69 9.63
N ILE A 93 2.76 2.39 9.28
CA ILE A 93 3.06 1.12 8.60
C ILE A 93 2.64 -0.09 9.47
N THR A 94 2.72 0.03 10.79
CA THR A 94 2.31 -1.00 11.74
C THR A 94 0.82 -1.30 11.63
N ASP A 95 -0.01 -0.26 11.66
CA ASP A 95 -1.47 -0.42 11.61
C ASP A 95 -1.89 -1.01 10.25
N ALA A 96 -1.25 -0.56 9.17
CA ALA A 96 -1.50 -1.08 7.82
C ALA A 96 -1.13 -2.57 7.68
N ILE A 97 0.00 -3.01 8.26
CA ILE A 97 0.39 -4.43 8.28
C ILE A 97 -0.63 -5.26 9.07
N GLN A 98 -0.99 -4.81 10.27
CA GLN A 98 -1.96 -5.52 11.10
C GLN A 98 -3.31 -5.63 10.40
N HIS A 99 -3.77 -4.56 9.77
CA HIS A 99 -5.00 -4.57 9.00
C HIS A 99 -4.93 -5.57 7.84
N LEU A 100 -3.86 -5.52 7.04
CA LEU A 100 -3.66 -6.43 5.91
C LEU A 100 -3.66 -7.91 6.33
N LEU A 101 -3.03 -8.23 7.46
CA LEU A 101 -2.97 -9.59 8.00
C LEU A 101 -4.29 -10.06 8.62
N ALA A 102 -5.12 -9.14 9.10
CA ALA A 102 -6.44 -9.43 9.65
C ALA A 102 -7.52 -9.63 8.57
N LEU A 103 -7.23 -9.28 7.31
CA LEU A 103 -8.18 -9.49 6.23
C LEU A 103 -8.45 -11.00 6.01
N PRO A 104 -9.72 -11.38 5.77
CA PRO A 104 -10.05 -12.77 5.52
C PRO A 104 -9.34 -13.28 4.25
N HIS A 105 -8.79 -14.50 4.34
CA HIS A 105 -8.02 -15.16 3.28
C HIS A 105 -8.71 -15.23 1.90
N ASP A 106 -10.05 -15.16 1.87
CA ASP A 106 -10.85 -15.18 0.64
C ASP A 106 -10.61 -13.95 -0.23
N ARG A 107 -10.39 -12.77 0.38
CA ARG A 107 -10.04 -11.53 -0.34
C ARG A 107 -8.58 -11.48 -0.81
N VAL A 108 -7.76 -12.42 -0.34
CA VAL A 108 -6.34 -12.53 -0.68
C VAL A 108 -6.11 -13.53 -1.83
N ARG A 109 -7.06 -14.43 -2.09
CA ARG A 109 -6.97 -15.37 -3.23
C ARG A 109 -7.53 -14.75 -4.50
N SER A 110 -6.66 -14.45 -5.47
CA SER A 110 -7.09 -14.39 -6.87
C SER A 110 -7.39 -15.81 -7.34
N GLU A 111 -8.65 -16.15 -7.60
CA GLU A 111 -8.92 -17.24 -8.53
C GLU A 111 -8.45 -16.81 -9.92
N PRO A 112 -7.69 -17.63 -10.66
CA PRO A 112 -7.41 -17.34 -12.05
C PRO A 112 -8.74 -17.41 -12.82
N ALA A 113 -9.17 -16.28 -13.36
CA ALA A 113 -10.31 -16.22 -14.28
C ALA A 113 -10.03 -17.20 -15.43
N THR A 114 -10.67 -18.36 -15.39
CA THR A 114 -10.62 -19.33 -16.46
C THR A 114 -11.31 -18.70 -17.66
N ALA A 115 -10.51 -18.27 -18.64
CA ALA A 115 -10.99 -17.84 -19.95
C ALA A 115 -11.82 -18.99 -20.55
N ARG A 116 -13.15 -18.82 -20.53
CA ARG A 116 -14.06 -19.67 -21.30
C ARG A 116 -13.94 -19.24 -22.76
N ARG A 117 -13.42 -20.17 -23.57
CA ARG A 117 -13.39 -20.15 -25.03
C ARG A 117 -14.79 -20.15 -25.62
#